data_AF-A2DXY8-F1
#
_entry.id   AF-A2DXY8-F1
#
_cell.length_a   1.000
_cell.length_b   1.000
_cell.length_c   1.000
_cell.angle_alpha   90.00
_cell.angle_beta   90.00
_cell.angle_gamma   90.00
#
_symmetry.space_group_name_H-M   'P 1'
#
loop_
_entity.id
_entity.type
_entity.pdbx_description
1 polymer ?
#
loop_
_entity_poly.entity_id
_entity_poly.type
_entity_poly.pdbx_seq_one_letter_code
_entity_poly.pdbx_strand_id
1 'polypeptide(L)'
;MSEQDVHPNKYSELRSIYKYYIDSYIALYQLKTEKGEDLNSIYKIIKTELIDTNKYSPKSMIKDILNIIPYNNRYTKSYLSLAKLISDEYRVKEANNVEVLSRFLF
;
A
#
# COMPACT_ATOMS: atom_id res chain seq x y z
N MET A 1 -34.81 9.80 -25.55
CA MET A 1 -33.52 9.37 -24.97
C MET A 1 -33.80 9.03 -23.53
N SER A 2 -33.99 7.75 -23.23
CA SER A 2 -34.33 7.33 -21.86
C SER A 2 -33.07 7.39 -21.03
N GLU A 3 -33.01 8.31 -20.07
CA GLU A 3 -32.09 8.24 -18.95
C GLU A 3 -32.38 6.93 -18.21
N GLN A 4 -31.59 5.91 -18.53
CA GLN A 4 -31.54 4.72 -17.70
C GLN A 4 -30.87 5.15 -16.42
N ASP A 5 -31.69 5.37 -15.39
CA ASP A 5 -31.27 5.37 -13.99
C ASP A 5 -30.59 4.02 -13.74
N VAL A 6 -29.28 3.99 -13.99
CA VAL A 6 -28.44 2.84 -13.64
C VAL A 6 -28.36 2.91 -12.13
N HIS A 7 -29.34 2.30 -11.47
CA HIS A 7 -29.24 1.97 -10.06
C HIS A 7 -27.83 1.39 -9.87
N PRO A 8 -26.94 2.05 -9.12
CA PRO A 8 -25.60 1.54 -8.96
C PRO A 8 -25.75 0.14 -8.40
N ASN A 9 -25.33 -0.85 -9.20
CA ASN A 9 -25.30 -2.23 -8.75
C ASN A 9 -24.60 -2.23 -7.38
N LYS A 10 -25.09 -2.96 -6.38
CA LYS A 10 -24.52 -3.03 -5.02
C LYS A 10 -22.99 -3.14 -5.02
N TYR A 11 -22.43 -3.79 -6.04
CA TYR A 11 -21.00 -3.83 -6.33
C TYR A 11 -20.35 -2.44 -6.53
N SER A 12 -20.91 -1.58 -7.36
CA SER A 12 -20.42 -0.23 -7.65
C SER A 12 -20.44 0.66 -6.41
N GLU A 13 -21.48 0.56 -5.57
CA GLU A 13 -21.54 1.27 -4.29
C GLU A 13 -20.43 0.81 -3.36
N LEU A 14 -20.29 -0.51 -3.16
CA LEU A 14 -19.24 -1.09 -2.32
C LEU A 14 -17.83 -0.73 -2.82
N ARG A 15 -17.59 -0.84 -4.13
CA ARG A 15 -16.33 -0.46 -4.76
C ARG A 15 -15.99 1.01 -4.52
N SER A 16 -16.99 1.89 -4.53
CA SER A 16 -16.80 3.32 -4.30
C SER A 16 -16.42 3.61 -2.85
N ILE A 17 -17.04 2.93 -1.89
CA ILE A 17 -16.70 3.03 -0.45
C ILE A 17 -15.24 2.59 -0.20
N TYR A 18 -14.79 1.52 -0.85
CA TYR A 18 -13.43 0.99 -0.72
C TYR A 18 -12.44 1.49 -1.78
N LYS A 19 -12.80 2.54 -2.53
CA LYS A 19 -11.97 3.09 -3.61
C LYS A 19 -10.56 3.43 -3.13
N TYR A 20 -10.44 4.05 -1.96
CA TYR A 20 -9.17 4.41 -1.35
C TYR A 20 -8.22 3.20 -1.19
N TYR A 21 -8.76 2.06 -0.75
CA TYR A 21 -8.00 0.82 -0.56
C TYR A 21 -7.60 0.23 -1.92
N ILE A 22 -8.55 0.15 -2.84
CA ILE A 22 -8.33 -0.41 -4.18
C ILE A 22 -7.26 0.40 -4.93
N ASP A 23 -7.40 1.71 -4.97
CA ASP A 23 -6.48 2.59 -5.70
C ASP A 23 -5.06 2.54 -5.09
N SER A 24 -4.96 2.51 -3.75
CA SER A 24 -3.66 2.38 -3.06
C SER A 24 -2.95 1.07 -3.41
N TYR A 25 -3.67 -0.04 -3.42
CA TYR A 25 -3.11 -1.35 -3.76
C TYR A 25 -2.78 -1.46 -5.25
N ILE A 26 -3.60 -0.88 -6.14
CA ILE A 26 -3.28 -0.79 -7.56
C ILE A 26 -1.96 -0.05 -7.75
N ALA A 27 -1.77 1.10 -7.07
CA ALA A 27 -0.54 1.87 -7.15
C ALA A 27 0.68 1.08 -6.62
N LEU A 28 0.52 0.35 -5.51
CA LEU A 28 1.56 -0.52 -4.96
C LEU A 28 1.99 -1.62 -5.94
N TYR A 29 1.03 -2.35 -6.53
CA TYR A 29 1.33 -3.43 -7.48
C TYR A 29 1.86 -2.91 -8.83
N GLN A 30 1.49 -1.70 -9.23
CA GLN A 30 1.97 -1.05 -10.44
C GLN A 30 3.32 -0.35 -10.28
N LEU A 31 3.94 -0.41 -9.09
CA LEU A 31 5.29 0.10 -8.85
C LEU A 31 6.27 -0.57 -9.82
N LYS A 32 6.79 0.22 -10.78
CA LYS A 32 7.67 -0.21 -11.86
C LYS A 32 9.05 0.45 -11.86
N THR A 33 9.40 1.09 -10.74
CA THR A 33 10.45 2.10 -10.71
C THR A 33 11.19 2.06 -9.38
N GLU A 34 12.49 2.28 -9.46
CA GLU A 34 13.37 2.54 -8.32
C GLU A 34 13.57 4.05 -8.11
N LYS A 35 12.94 4.90 -8.93
CA LYS A 35 13.05 6.36 -8.80
C LYS A 35 12.33 6.82 -7.53
N GLY A 36 13.03 7.58 -6.70
CA GLY A 36 12.52 8.06 -5.41
C GLY A 36 11.29 8.96 -5.50
N GLU A 37 11.05 9.64 -6.62
CA GLU A 37 9.89 10.53 -6.82
C GLU A 37 8.56 9.76 -6.89
N ASP A 38 8.54 8.65 -7.63
CA ASP A 38 7.39 7.77 -7.74
C ASP A 38 7.10 7.06 -6.40
N LEU A 39 8.17 6.67 -5.69
CA LEU A 39 8.08 6.06 -4.37
C LEU A 39 7.46 7.01 -3.34
N ASN A 40 7.88 8.28 -3.34
CA ASN A 40 7.33 9.31 -2.45
C ASN A 40 5.84 9.57 -2.72
N SER A 41 5.42 9.49 -3.98
CA SER A 41 4.02 9.66 -4.35
C SER A 41 3.15 8.54 -3.80
N ILE A 42 3.60 7.28 -3.93
CA ILE A 42 2.93 6.11 -3.35
C ILE A 42 2.92 6.19 -1.82
N TYR A 43 4.04 6.59 -1.22
CA TYR A 43 4.14 6.78 0.23
C TYR A 43 3.09 7.76 0.75
N LYS A 44 2.96 8.93 0.10
CA LYS A 44 1.96 9.94 0.48
C LYS A 44 0.54 9.39 0.42
N ILE A 45 0.18 8.66 -0.64
CA ILE A 45 -1.15 8.06 -0.77
C ILE A 45 -1.41 7.08 0.37
N ILE A 46 -0.48 6.17 0.64
CA ILE A 46 -0.61 5.19 1.73
C ILE A 46 -0.78 5.90 3.08
N LYS A 47 0.04 6.91 3.33
CA LYS A 47 -0.04 7.70 4.55
C LYS A 47 -1.40 8.37 4.68
N THR A 48 -1.81 9.19 3.71
CA THR A 48 -3.01 10.03 3.84
C THR A 48 -4.29 9.23 3.76
N GLU A 49 -4.38 8.26 2.84
CA GLU A 49 -5.61 7.53 2.56
C GLU A 49 -5.84 6.34 3.49
N LEU A 50 -4.77 5.71 4.00
CA LEU A 50 -4.87 4.47 4.77
C LEU A 50 -4.50 4.65 6.24
N ILE A 51 -3.35 5.26 6.53
CA ILE A 51 -2.81 5.31 7.89
C ILE A 51 -3.40 6.49 8.68
N ASP A 52 -3.34 7.70 8.13
CA ASP A 52 -3.82 8.93 8.80
C ASP A 52 -5.34 8.92 9.00
N THR A 53 -6.08 8.25 8.10
CA THR A 53 -7.53 8.03 8.27
C THR A 53 -7.86 6.93 9.29
N ASN A 54 -6.85 6.32 9.91
CA ASN A 54 -6.96 5.24 10.89
C ASN A 54 -7.68 3.98 10.37
N LYS A 55 -7.78 3.84 9.03
CA LYS A 55 -8.40 2.69 8.37
C LYS A 55 -7.46 1.50 8.29
N TYR A 56 -6.15 1.74 8.37
CA TYR A 56 -5.13 0.71 8.27
C TYR A 56 -3.98 0.96 9.24
N SER A 57 -3.55 -0.07 9.96
CA SER A 57 -2.44 0.08 10.90
C SER A 57 -1.10 0.15 10.13
N PRO A 58 -0.12 0.97 10.59
CA PRO A 58 1.21 1.01 10.00
C PRO A 58 1.88 -0.37 9.96
N LYS A 59 1.68 -1.18 11.01
CA LYS A 59 2.21 -2.55 11.08
C LYS A 59 1.61 -3.46 10.01
N SER A 60 0.30 -3.40 9.80
CA SER A 60 -0.36 -4.15 8.73
C SER A 60 0.16 -3.72 7.36
N MET A 61 0.30 -2.42 7.13
CA MET A 61 0.81 -1.88 5.86
C MET A 61 2.22 -2.39 5.55
N ILE A 62 3.12 -2.34 6.53
CA ILE A 62 4.49 -2.88 6.37
C ILE A 62 4.43 -4.36 6.00
N LYS A 63 3.62 -5.16 6.70
CA LYS A 63 3.47 -6.59 6.39
C LYS A 63 3.00 -6.82 4.95
N ASP A 64 2.03 -6.04 4.48
CA ASP A 64 1.49 -6.22 3.12
C ASP A 64 2.50 -5.81 2.05
N ILE A 65 3.20 -4.69 2.23
CA ILE A 65 4.27 -4.27 1.34
C ILE A 65 5.33 -5.36 1.21
N LEU A 66 5.73 -5.99 2.32
CA LEU A 66 6.71 -7.06 2.31
C LEU A 66 6.18 -8.33 1.63
N ASN A 67 4.90 -8.65 1.80
CA ASN A 67 4.26 -9.78 1.11
C ASN A 67 4.12 -9.58 -0.41
N ILE A 68 4.26 -8.36 -0.95
CA ILE A 68 4.26 -8.10 -2.40
C ILE A 68 5.60 -8.50 -3.04
N ILE A 69 6.70 -8.44 -2.29
CA ILE A 69 8.07 -8.67 -2.79
C ILE A 69 8.21 -9.97 -3.60
N PRO A 70 7.70 -11.14 -3.15
CA PRO A 70 7.81 -12.39 -3.92
C PRO A 70 7.18 -12.32 -5.32
N TYR A 71 6.18 -11.46 -5.52
CA TYR A 71 5.41 -11.36 -6.76
C TYR A 71 5.93 -10.27 -7.70
N ASN A 72 6.72 -9.32 -7.20
CA ASN A 72 7.30 -8.23 -7.98
C ASN A 72 8.75 -7.95 -7.56
N ASN A 73 9.55 -9.02 -7.53
CA ASN A 73 10.90 -9.06 -6.96
C ASN A 73 11.90 -8.09 -7.62
N ARG A 74 11.67 -7.68 -8.87
CA ARG A 74 12.49 -6.69 -9.57
C ARG A 74 12.60 -5.38 -8.79
N TYR A 75 11.57 -5.00 -8.05
CA TYR A 75 11.50 -3.74 -7.32
C TYR A 75 11.60 -3.91 -5.79
N THR A 76 12.22 -5.01 -5.33
CA THR A 76 12.40 -5.33 -3.91
C THR A 76 12.97 -4.14 -3.11
N LYS A 77 13.97 -3.44 -3.66
CA LYS A 77 14.58 -2.26 -3.01
C LYS A 77 13.57 -1.16 -2.74
N SER A 78 12.66 -0.90 -3.69
CA SER A 78 11.62 0.11 -3.55
C SER A 78 10.64 -0.28 -2.43
N TYR A 79 10.17 -1.54 -2.41
CA TYR A 79 9.27 -2.02 -1.36
C TYR A 79 9.92 -2.00 0.03
N LEU A 80 11.19 -2.40 0.15
CA LEU A 80 11.93 -2.31 1.41
C LEU A 80 12.10 -0.86 1.87
N SER A 81 12.37 0.05 0.95
CA SER A 81 12.48 1.48 1.25
C SER A 81 11.15 2.05 1.75
N LEU A 82 10.04 1.65 1.13
CA LEU A 82 8.69 2.07 1.52
C LEU A 82 8.32 1.53 2.92
N ALA A 83 8.60 0.25 3.18
CA ALA A 83 8.41 -0.37 4.49
C ALA A 83 9.23 0.32 5.58
N LYS A 84 10.48 0.68 5.28
CA LYS A 84 11.35 1.43 6.18
C LYS A 84 10.80 2.82 6.49
N LEU A 85 10.38 3.58 5.48
CA LEU A 85 9.79 4.91 5.68
C LEU A 85 8.60 4.88 6.65
N ILE A 86 7.68 3.92 6.48
CA ILE A 86 6.53 3.75 7.36
C ILE A 86 6.98 3.33 8.76
N SER A 87 7.95 2.43 8.87
CA SER A 87 8.48 1.98 10.16
C SER A 87 9.10 3.13 10.95
N ASP A 88 9.93 3.94 10.28
CA ASP A 88 10.64 5.08 10.85
C ASP A 88 9.66 6.18 11.30
N GLU A 89 8.68 6.52 10.46
CA GLU A 89 7.72 7.60 10.76
C GLU A 89 6.77 7.24 11.90
N TYR A 90 6.21 6.03 11.89
CA TYR A 90 5.23 5.59 12.88
C TYR A 90 5.86 4.85 14.08
N ARG A 91 7.20 4.79 14.13
CA ARG A 91 7.98 4.13 15.21
C ARG A 91 7.47 2.71 15.49
N VAL A 92 7.17 1.94 14.45
CA VAL A 92 6.67 0.57 14.59
C VAL A 92 7.82 -0.29 15.13
N LYS A 93 7.70 -0.79 16.37
CA LYS A 93 8.75 -1.56 17.04
C LYS A 93 9.28 -2.68 16.16
N GLU A 94 10.58 -2.61 15.92
CA GLU A 94 11.37 -3.47 15.05
C GLU A 94 11.25 -4.96 15.37
N ALA A 95 11.04 -5.37 16.62
CA ALA A 95 11.10 -6.78 17.02
C ALA A 95 10.24 -7.76 16.18
N ASN A 96 9.04 -7.34 15.74
CA ASN A 96 8.19 -8.16 14.87
C ASN A 96 8.44 -7.92 13.37
N ASN A 97 8.97 -6.76 13.00
CA ASN A 97 9.26 -6.39 11.62
C ASN A 97 10.63 -6.91 11.17
N VAL A 98 11.59 -7.03 12.09
CA VAL A 98 12.95 -7.53 11.84
C VAL A 98 12.92 -8.98 11.40
N GLU A 99 12.05 -9.81 11.97
CA GLU A 99 11.90 -11.22 11.54
C GLU A 99 11.34 -11.32 10.11
N VAL A 100 10.45 -10.39 9.74
CA VAL A 100 9.89 -10.33 8.38
C VAL A 100 10.90 -9.72 7.41
N LEU A 101 11.55 -8.62 7.77
CA LEU A 101 12.58 -7.95 6.97
C LEU A 101 13.82 -8.83 6.80
N SER A 102 14.22 -9.59 7.83
CA SER A 102 15.37 -10.50 7.77
C SER A 102 15.15 -11.61 6.75
N ARG A 103 13.91 -12.12 6.60
CA ARG A 103 13.55 -13.10 5.56
C ARG A 103 13.69 -12.56 4.13
N PHE A 104 13.67 -11.24 3.95
CA PHE A 104 13.80 -10.62 2.63
C PHE A 104 15.19 -10.05 2.37
N LEU A 105 16.00 -9.86 3.42
CA LEU A 105 17.35 -9.30 3.36
C LEU A 105 18.45 -10.36 3.39
N PHE A 106 18.17 -11.56 3.89
CA PHE A 106 19.11 -12.69 4.05
C PHE A 106 18.48 -13.99 3.52
#